data_AF-A0A960XZD6-F1
#
_entry.id   AF-A0A960XZD6-F1
#
_cell.length_a   1.000
_cell.length_b   1.000
_cell.length_c   1.000
_cell.angle_alpha   90.00
_cell.angle_beta   90.00
_cell.angle_gamma   90.00
#
_symmetry.space_group_name_H-M   'P 1'
#
loop_
_entity.id
_entity.type
_entity.pdbx_description
1 polymer ?
#
loop_
_entity_poly.entity_id
_entity_poly.type
_entity_poly.pdbx_seq_one_letter_code
_entity_poly.pdbx_strand_id
1 'polypeptide(L)'
;MKCENCGATIHSGLNRCEFCNSPIQATELSPEISTKMSTYIQGMEKILKAQKNRNDSYIALAFSVLAGIWAVLSYFFYEKEISTLLFITLVVLSGLVLFILFGFFVIYFEKKAQQNYFDKKLSKEIHAYLKENNIPISDFKFKAMELLGEDSFLYNVLIDL
;
A
#
# COMPACT_ATOMS: atom_id res chain seq x y z
N MET A 1 23.44 -5.94 3.72
CA MET A 1 22.66 -4.68 3.61
C MET A 1 21.58 -4.88 2.55
N LYS A 2 20.45 -4.14 2.55
CA LYS A 2 19.50 -4.15 1.42
C LYS A 2 19.82 -3.02 0.45
N CYS A 3 19.55 -3.22 -0.83
CA CYS A 3 19.65 -2.18 -1.85
C CYS A 3 18.45 -1.24 -1.76
N GLU A 4 18.70 0.04 -1.61
CA GLU A 4 17.66 1.07 -1.50
C GLU A 4 16.88 1.30 -2.82
N ASN A 5 17.42 0.79 -3.93
CA ASN A 5 16.85 1.00 -5.25
C ASN A 5 16.00 -0.18 -5.75
N CYS A 6 16.31 -1.40 -5.31
CA CYS A 6 15.63 -2.63 -5.75
C CYS A 6 15.25 -3.61 -4.61
N GLY A 7 15.56 -3.28 -3.36
CA GLY A 7 15.27 -4.12 -2.19
C GLY A 7 16.13 -5.37 -2.03
N ALA A 8 17.00 -5.71 -3.00
CA ALA A 8 17.81 -6.92 -2.96
C ALA A 8 18.85 -6.92 -1.82
N THR A 9 19.16 -8.10 -1.26
CA THR A 9 20.20 -8.23 -0.23
C THR A 9 21.58 -8.18 -0.88
N ILE A 10 22.40 -7.21 -0.49
CA ILE A 10 23.75 -6.97 -1.02
C ILE A 10 24.83 -7.34 0.01
N HIS A 11 25.94 -7.86 -0.52
CA HIS A 11 27.17 -8.11 0.22
C HIS A 11 27.92 -6.80 0.48
N SER A 12 28.49 -6.67 1.69
CA SER A 12 29.22 -5.47 2.11
C SER A 12 30.49 -5.29 1.27
N GLY A 13 30.77 -4.07 0.81
CA GLY A 13 32.00 -3.71 0.09
C GLY A 13 31.85 -3.45 -1.42
N LEU A 14 30.63 -3.52 -1.96
CA LEU A 14 30.33 -3.17 -3.35
C LEU A 14 29.95 -1.68 -3.46
N ASN A 15 30.25 -1.06 -4.61
CA ASN A 15 29.84 0.32 -4.92
C ASN A 15 28.50 0.39 -5.67
N ARG A 16 28.09 -0.73 -6.28
CA ARG A 16 26.83 -0.87 -7.01
C ARG A 16 26.11 -2.15 -6.63
N CYS A 17 24.78 -2.13 -6.73
CA CYS A 17 23.97 -3.32 -6.52
C CYS A 17 24.15 -4.31 -7.67
N GLU A 18 24.37 -5.59 -7.36
CA GLU A 18 24.56 -6.66 -8.35
C GLU A 18 23.28 -6.96 -9.16
N PHE A 19 22.11 -6.63 -8.62
CA PHE A 19 20.81 -6.95 -9.21
C PHE A 19 20.27 -5.83 -10.10
N CYS A 20 20.38 -4.57 -9.68
CA CYS A 20 19.84 -3.43 -10.43
C CYS A 20 20.92 -2.46 -10.95
N ASN A 21 22.21 -2.74 -10.68
CA ASN A 21 23.36 -1.92 -11.07
C ASN A 21 23.31 -0.46 -10.58
N SER A 22 22.43 -0.14 -9.64
CA SER A 22 22.33 1.19 -9.04
C SER A 22 23.49 1.46 -8.09
N PRO A 23 23.89 2.72 -7.88
CA PRO A 23 24.84 3.04 -6.82
C PRO A 23 24.26 2.66 -5.45
N ILE A 24 25.15 2.26 -4.54
CA ILE A 24 24.79 1.92 -3.15
C ILE A 24 24.67 3.17 -2.26
N GLN A 25 25.13 4.32 -2.75
CA GLN A 25 24.99 5.62 -2.09
C GLN A 25 24.33 6.61 -3.05
N ALA A 26 23.49 7.49 -2.51
CA ALA A 26 22.93 8.60 -3.27
C ALA A 26 24.03 9.54 -3.80
N THR A 27 23.77 10.16 -4.94
CA THR A 27 24.58 11.29 -5.40
C THR A 27 24.42 12.46 -4.41
N GLU A 28 25.46 13.27 -4.19
CA GLU A 28 25.28 14.52 -3.43
C GLU A 28 24.41 15.50 -4.23
N LEU A 29 23.14 15.62 -3.86
CA LEU A 29 22.25 16.66 -4.40
C LEU A 29 22.46 17.98 -3.68
N SER A 30 22.27 19.09 -4.40
CA SER A 30 22.25 20.41 -3.76
C SER A 30 21.15 20.46 -2.69
N PRO A 31 21.37 21.20 -1.59
CA PRO A 31 20.42 21.26 -0.48
C PRO A 31 19.04 21.80 -0.91
N GLU A 32 19.01 22.67 -1.91
CA GLU A 32 17.76 23.19 -2.48
C GLU A 32 16.96 22.09 -3.21
N ILE A 33 17.62 21.29 -4.06
CA ILE A 33 16.96 20.20 -4.79
C ILE A 33 16.52 19.10 -3.82
N SER A 34 17.37 18.76 -2.83
CA SER A 34 17.05 17.79 -1.80
C SER A 34 15.80 18.19 -1.00
N THR A 35 15.67 19.47 -0.63
CA THR A 35 14.50 20.00 0.11
C THR A 35 13.23 19.97 -0.74
N LYS A 36 13.33 20.41 -2.00
CA LYS A 36 12.21 20.37 -2.96
C LYS A 36 11.74 18.93 -3.20
N MET A 37 12.66 18.01 -3.42
CA MET A 37 12.38 16.59 -3.61
C MET A 37 11.73 15.97 -2.36
N SER A 38 12.22 16.29 -1.17
CA SER A 38 11.66 15.78 0.09
C SER A 38 10.20 16.22 0.27
N THR A 39 9.92 17.49 0.00
CA THR A 39 8.56 18.05 0.08
C THR A 39 7.64 17.41 -0.96
N TYR A 40 8.16 17.18 -2.17
CA TYR A 40 7.42 16.53 -3.25
C TYR A 40 7.07 15.07 -2.90
N ILE A 41 8.03 14.28 -2.42
CA ILE A 41 7.85 12.89 -1.98
C ILE A 41 6.81 12.80 -0.86
N GLN A 42 6.91 13.65 0.17
CA GLN A 42 5.93 13.68 1.26
C GLN A 42 4.54 14.10 0.78
N GLY A 43 4.46 15.03 -0.18
CA GLY A 43 3.21 15.42 -0.82
C GLY A 43 2.53 14.25 -1.52
N MET A 44 3.29 13.45 -2.27
CA MET A 44 2.79 12.24 -2.93
C MET A 44 2.29 11.19 -1.96
N GLU A 45 3.06 10.91 -0.91
CA GLU A 45 2.65 9.94 0.12
C GLU A 45 1.35 10.38 0.80
N LYS A 46 1.20 11.69 1.08
CA LYS A 46 -0.05 12.25 1.61
C LYS A 46 -1.21 12.07 0.65
N ILE A 47 -1.01 12.26 -0.67
CA ILE A 47 -2.05 12.03 -1.67
C ILE A 47 -2.45 10.55 -1.71
N LEU A 48 -1.49 9.63 -1.69
CA LEU A 48 -1.75 8.18 -1.67
C LEU A 48 -2.48 7.74 -0.40
N LYS A 49 -2.12 8.30 0.76
CA LYS A 49 -2.85 8.08 2.04
C LYS A 49 -4.25 8.68 2.01
N ALA A 50 -4.43 9.86 1.40
CA ALA A 50 -5.76 10.46 1.25
C ALA A 50 -6.67 9.66 0.31
N GLN A 51 -6.12 9.06 -0.76
CA GLN A 51 -6.86 8.18 -1.66
C GLN A 51 -7.27 6.87 -0.99
N LYS A 52 -6.42 6.34 -0.09
CA LYS A 52 -6.79 5.22 0.79
C LYS A 52 -8.05 5.56 1.60
N ASN A 53 -8.03 6.67 2.33
CA ASN A 53 -9.14 7.08 3.20
C ASN A 53 -10.42 7.47 2.44
N ARG A 54 -10.31 7.94 1.19
CA ARG A 54 -11.51 8.24 0.37
C ARG A 54 -12.34 6.99 0.08
N ASN A 55 -11.76 5.81 0.18
CA ASN A 55 -12.47 4.55 -0.01
C ASN A 55 -13.16 4.04 1.27
N ASP A 56 -12.97 4.68 2.42
CA ASP A 56 -13.55 4.25 3.71
C ASP A 56 -15.08 4.22 3.68
N SER A 57 -15.72 5.14 2.95
CA SER A 57 -17.18 5.16 2.80
C SER A 57 -17.71 3.95 2.01
N TYR A 58 -16.99 3.53 0.97
CA TYR A 58 -17.32 2.32 0.21
C TYR A 58 -17.07 1.06 1.05
N ILE A 59 -16.02 1.05 1.86
CA ILE A 59 -15.72 -0.03 2.80
C ILE A 59 -16.85 -0.15 3.86
N ALA A 60 -17.31 0.98 4.41
CA ALA A 60 -18.41 1.00 5.37
C ALA A 60 -19.73 0.50 4.76
N LEU A 61 -20.01 0.87 3.50
CA LEU A 61 -21.16 0.36 2.77
C LEU A 61 -21.06 -1.15 2.52
N ALA A 62 -19.89 -1.65 2.11
CA ALA A 62 -19.64 -3.07 1.93
C ALA A 62 -19.81 -3.86 3.25
N PHE A 63 -19.36 -3.32 4.37
CA PHE A 63 -19.58 -3.91 5.69
C PHE A 63 -21.07 -4.00 6.04
N SER A 64 -21.83 -2.95 5.74
CA SER A 64 -23.27 -2.90 6.02
C SER A 64 -24.03 -3.98 5.23
N VAL A 65 -23.67 -4.18 3.96
CA VAL A 65 -24.23 -5.26 3.13
C VAL A 65 -23.88 -6.63 3.72
N LEU A 66 -22.64 -6.83 4.14
CA LEU A 66 -22.19 -8.08 4.74
C LEU A 66 -22.93 -8.40 6.04
N ALA A 67 -23.12 -7.40 6.91
CA ALA A 67 -23.89 -7.53 8.14
C ALA A 67 -25.35 -7.90 7.84
N GLY A 68 -25.95 -7.32 6.78
CA GLY A 68 -27.28 -7.69 6.31
C GLY A 68 -27.36 -9.16 5.87
N ILE A 69 -26.40 -9.63 5.08
CA ILE A 69 -26.32 -11.04 4.66
C ILE A 69 -26.20 -11.96 5.88
N TRP A 70 -25.34 -11.61 6.85
CA TRP A 70 -25.18 -12.40 8.07
C TRP A 70 -26.44 -12.45 8.92
N ALA A 71 -27.17 -11.33 9.03
CA ALA A 71 -28.46 -11.28 9.74
C ALA A 71 -29.52 -12.18 9.06
N VAL A 72 -29.61 -12.16 7.73
CA VAL A 72 -30.53 -13.02 6.97
C VAL A 72 -30.18 -14.49 7.15
N LEU A 73 -28.90 -14.87 7.05
CA LEU A 73 -28.44 -16.24 7.30
C LEU A 73 -28.76 -16.70 8.72
N SER A 74 -28.56 -15.82 9.71
CA SER A 74 -28.89 -16.10 11.10
C SER A 74 -30.40 -16.32 11.29
N TYR A 75 -31.24 -15.53 10.63
CA TYR A 75 -32.69 -15.74 10.65
C TYR A 75 -33.10 -17.09 10.04
N PHE A 76 -32.53 -17.47 8.90
CA PHE A 76 -32.78 -18.77 8.27
C PHE A 76 -32.43 -19.95 9.19
N PHE A 77 -31.31 -19.88 9.91
CA PHE A 77 -30.95 -20.92 10.86
C PHE A 77 -31.90 -21.00 12.07
N TYR A 78 -32.45 -19.86 12.48
CA TYR A 78 -33.44 -19.79 13.55
C TYR A 78 -34.76 -20.47 13.15
N GLU A 79 -35.25 -20.21 11.92
CA GLU A 79 -36.50 -20.79 11.40
C GLU A 79 -36.43 -22.32 11.26
N LYS A 80 -35.23 -22.89 11.08
CA LYS A 80 -35.03 -24.34 10.93
C LYS A 80 -35.10 -25.14 12.23
N GLU A 81 -35.48 -24.52 13.34
CA GLU A 81 -35.62 -25.15 14.67
C GLU A 81 -34.40 -26.00 15.06
N ILE A 82 -33.20 -25.56 14.64
CA ILE A 82 -31.95 -26.20 15.02
C ILE A 82 -31.80 -26.10 16.53
N SER A 83 -31.19 -27.11 17.16
CA SER A 83 -30.92 -27.06 18.59
C SER A 83 -30.17 -25.76 18.95
N THR A 84 -30.61 -25.09 20.02
CA THR A 84 -30.11 -23.75 20.39
C THR A 84 -28.59 -23.68 20.47
N LEU A 85 -27.96 -24.76 20.96
CA LEU A 85 -26.50 -24.84 21.07
C LEU A 85 -25.82 -24.91 19.69
N LEU A 86 -26.32 -25.73 18.76
CA LEU A 86 -25.80 -25.80 17.39
C LEU A 86 -26.04 -24.49 16.62
N PHE A 87 -27.20 -23.86 16.82
CA PHE A 87 -27.52 -22.56 16.22
C PHE A 87 -26.48 -21.50 16.62
N ILE A 88 -26.24 -21.33 17.93
CA ILE A 88 -25.27 -20.34 18.45
C ILE A 88 -23.88 -20.61 17.87
N THR A 89 -23.43 -21.88 17.89
CA THR A 89 -22.11 -22.25 17.36
C THR A 89 -21.97 -21.90 15.87
N LEU A 90 -22.97 -22.21 15.04
CA LEU A 90 -22.94 -21.92 13.61
C LEU A 90 -22.96 -20.41 13.30
N VAL A 91 -23.78 -19.63 14.02
CA VAL A 91 -23.87 -18.18 13.84
C VAL A 91 -22.55 -17.50 14.22
N VAL A 92 -21.94 -17.90 15.34
CA VAL A 92 -20.65 -17.33 15.78
C VAL A 92 -19.52 -17.71 14.81
N LEU A 93 -19.43 -18.97 14.41
CA LEU A 93 -18.39 -19.41 13.46
C LEU A 93 -18.54 -18.73 12.10
N SER A 94 -19.75 -18.65 11.56
CA SER A 94 -20.00 -17.95 10.29
C SER A 94 -19.67 -16.46 10.38
N GLY A 95 -20.02 -15.79 11.48
CA GLY A 95 -19.67 -14.39 11.71
C GLY A 95 -18.16 -14.17 11.71
N LEU A 96 -17.41 -15.05 12.39
CA LEU A 96 -15.94 -14.97 12.45
C LEU A 96 -15.30 -15.19 11.07
N VAL A 97 -15.77 -16.17 10.30
CA VAL A 97 -15.28 -16.41 8.93
C VAL A 97 -15.56 -15.20 8.03
N LEU A 98 -16.78 -14.65 8.07
CA LEU A 98 -17.14 -13.46 7.28
C LEU A 98 -16.29 -12.24 7.68
N PHE A 99 -16.02 -12.05 8.97
CA PHE A 99 -15.18 -10.96 9.45
C PHE A 99 -13.73 -11.07 8.94
N ILE A 100 -13.15 -12.27 8.99
CA ILE A 100 -11.80 -12.51 8.45
C ILE A 100 -11.76 -12.24 6.94
N LEU A 101 -12.73 -12.78 6.19
CA LEU A 101 -12.82 -12.58 4.74
C LEU A 101 -12.99 -11.10 4.39
N PHE A 102 -13.77 -10.36 5.17
CA PHE A 102 -13.93 -8.92 5.02
C PHE A 102 -12.63 -8.15 5.27
N GLY A 103 -11.89 -8.49 6.33
CA GLY A 103 -10.58 -7.89 6.59
C GLY A 103 -9.61 -8.05 5.41
N PHE A 104 -9.53 -9.26 4.85
CA PHE A 104 -8.73 -9.51 3.64
C PHE A 104 -9.23 -8.72 2.43
N PHE A 105 -10.55 -8.64 2.25
CA PHE A 105 -11.17 -7.87 1.17
C PHE A 105 -10.81 -6.38 1.27
N VAL A 106 -10.90 -5.77 2.45
CA VAL A 106 -10.55 -4.37 2.68
C VAL A 106 -9.09 -4.11 2.30
N ILE A 107 -8.16 -4.91 2.83
CA ILE A 107 -6.72 -4.76 2.55
C ILE A 107 -6.44 -4.87 1.05
N TYR A 108 -7.08 -5.83 0.36
CA TYR A 108 -6.92 -6.01 -1.08
C TYR A 108 -7.40 -4.79 -1.87
N PHE A 109 -8.58 -4.26 -1.57
CA PHE A 109 -9.15 -3.11 -2.28
C PHE A 109 -8.40 -1.81 -2.00
N GLU A 110 -7.96 -1.58 -0.75
CA GLU A 110 -7.13 -0.43 -0.39
C GLU A 110 -5.84 -0.41 -1.20
N LYS A 111 -5.09 -1.52 -1.20
CA LYS A 111 -3.85 -1.64 -1.97
C LYS A 111 -4.09 -1.44 -3.47
N LYS A 112 -5.14 -2.08 -4.01
CA LYS A 112 -5.50 -1.96 -5.43
C LYS A 112 -5.88 -0.53 -5.82
N ALA A 113 -6.56 0.22 -4.95
CA ALA A 113 -6.93 1.61 -5.20
C ALA A 113 -5.69 2.51 -5.25
N GLN A 114 -4.77 2.35 -4.29
CA GLN A 114 -3.52 3.10 -4.27
C GLN A 114 -2.64 2.79 -5.49
N GLN A 115 -2.53 1.50 -5.86
CA GLN A 115 -1.76 1.08 -7.03
C GLN A 115 -2.34 1.62 -8.33
N ASN A 116 -3.66 1.53 -8.52
CA ASN A 116 -4.33 2.11 -9.68
C ASN A 116 -4.11 3.62 -9.80
N TYR A 117 -4.12 4.35 -8.67
CA TYR A 117 -3.86 5.79 -8.67
C TYR A 117 -2.39 6.08 -9.04
N PHE A 118 -1.48 5.27 -8.51
CA PHE A 118 -0.07 5.35 -8.83
C PHE A 118 0.17 5.14 -10.34
N ASP A 119 -0.26 4.01 -10.89
CA ASP A 119 0.01 3.62 -12.28
C ASP A 119 -0.60 4.60 -13.28
N LYS A 120 -1.83 5.06 -13.02
CA LYS A 120 -2.55 5.92 -13.98
C LYS A 120 -2.06 7.36 -13.98
N LYS A 121 -1.68 7.88 -12.81
CA LYS A 121 -1.44 9.31 -12.60
C LYS A 121 -0.08 9.60 -11.98
N LEU A 122 0.18 9.08 -10.77
CA LEU A 122 1.34 9.49 -10.00
C LEU A 122 2.66 9.09 -10.65
N SER A 123 2.76 7.90 -11.24
CA SER A 123 3.95 7.44 -11.95
C SER A 123 4.34 8.41 -13.06
N LYS A 124 3.37 8.89 -13.86
CA LYS A 124 3.63 9.86 -14.93
C LYS A 124 4.08 11.21 -14.38
N GLU A 125 3.49 11.67 -13.28
CA GLU A 125 3.89 12.91 -12.61
C GLU A 125 5.32 12.82 -12.06
N ILE A 126 5.70 11.68 -11.45
CA ILE A 126 7.07 11.41 -11.00
C ILE A 126 8.05 11.49 -12.17
N HIS A 127 7.79 10.76 -13.26
CA HIS A 127 8.69 10.77 -14.42
C HIS A 127 8.82 12.16 -15.04
N ALA A 128 7.74 12.94 -15.10
CA ALA A 128 7.77 14.31 -15.59
C ALA A 128 8.65 15.21 -14.69
N TYR A 129 8.46 15.14 -13.37
CA TYR A 129 9.25 15.90 -12.40
C TYR A 129 10.74 15.56 -12.47
N LEU A 130 11.07 14.26 -12.54
CA LEU A 130 12.46 13.80 -12.65
C LEU A 130 13.12 14.29 -13.94
N LYS A 131 12.38 14.24 -15.05
CA LYS A 131 12.86 14.71 -16.36
C LYS A 131 13.07 16.22 -16.39
N GLU A 132 12.15 16.99 -15.80
CA GLU A 132 12.22 18.45 -15.75
C GLU A 132 13.41 18.95 -14.91
N ASN A 133 13.71 18.25 -13.81
CA ASN A 133 14.78 18.63 -12.89
C ASN A 133 16.11 17.90 -13.16
N ASN A 134 16.17 17.06 -14.20
CA ASN A 134 17.34 16.24 -14.54
C ASN A 134 17.85 15.37 -13.37
N ILE A 135 16.91 14.83 -12.57
CA ILE A 135 17.20 14.01 -11.40
C ILE A 135 17.11 12.52 -11.81
N PRO A 136 18.13 11.69 -11.54
CA PRO A 136 18.05 10.26 -11.82
C PRO A 136 17.06 9.59 -10.85
N ILE A 137 16.32 8.60 -11.37
CA ILE A 137 15.32 7.87 -10.58
C ILE A 137 15.91 7.17 -9.35
N SER A 138 17.19 6.80 -9.39
CA SER A 138 17.90 6.20 -8.26
C SER A 138 18.01 7.14 -7.07
N ASP A 139 18.29 8.43 -7.29
CA ASP A 139 18.41 9.41 -6.21
C ASP A 139 17.04 9.69 -5.59
N PHE A 140 15.98 9.67 -6.40
CA PHE A 140 14.61 9.78 -5.93
C PHE A 140 14.20 8.59 -5.06
N LYS A 141 14.53 7.35 -5.47
CA LYS A 141 14.27 6.13 -4.70
C LYS A 141 15.01 6.12 -3.36
N PHE A 142 16.30 6.51 -3.36
CA PHE A 142 17.12 6.65 -2.16
C PHE A 142 16.48 7.64 -1.17
N LYS A 143 16.10 8.84 -1.67
CA LYS A 143 15.47 9.85 -0.82
C LYS A 143 14.09 9.42 -0.32
N ALA A 144 13.32 8.70 -1.14
CA ALA A 144 12.03 8.16 -0.74
C ALA A 144 12.18 7.14 0.39
N MET A 145 13.18 6.26 0.32
CA MET A 145 13.49 5.31 1.38
C MET A 145 13.86 6.02 2.69
N GLU A 146 14.79 6.98 2.63
CA GLU A 146 15.27 7.75 3.78
C GLU A 146 14.12 8.48 4.51
N LEU A 147 13.18 9.05 3.74
CA LEU A 147 12.10 9.88 4.29
C LEU A 147 10.87 9.11 4.74
N LEU A 148 10.51 8.03 4.04
CA LEU A 148 9.21 7.36 4.21
C LEU A 148 9.33 6.01 4.94
N GLY A 149 10.51 5.39 4.96
CA GLY A 149 10.74 4.08 5.55
C GLY A 149 10.18 2.90 4.72
N GLU A 150 10.56 1.67 5.11
CA GLU A 150 10.19 0.44 4.39
C GLU A 150 8.66 0.17 4.35
N ASP A 151 7.91 0.70 5.31
CA ASP A 151 6.45 0.49 5.41
C ASP A 151 5.63 1.38 4.47
N SER A 152 6.26 2.35 3.80
CA SER A 152 5.55 3.27 2.91
C SER A 152 5.10 2.58 1.62
N PHE A 153 3.84 2.82 1.24
CA PHE A 153 3.32 2.32 -0.03
C PHE A 153 4.09 2.90 -1.23
N LEU A 154 4.39 4.21 -1.20
CA LEU A 154 5.11 4.86 -2.29
C LEU A 154 6.50 4.23 -2.50
N TYR A 155 7.25 3.98 -1.43
CA TYR A 155 8.55 3.32 -1.54
C TYR A 155 8.45 1.92 -2.14
N ASN A 156 7.51 1.10 -1.65
CA ASN A 156 7.32 -0.26 -2.14
C ASN A 156 6.99 -0.29 -3.64
N VAL A 157 6.13 0.59 -4.12
CA VAL A 157 5.80 0.65 -5.56
C VAL A 157 6.94 1.24 -6.39
N LEU A 158 7.75 2.13 -5.82
CA LEU A 158 8.94 2.64 -6.49
C LEU A 158 10.02 1.58 -6.69
N ILE A 159 10.17 0.62 -5.77
CA ILE A 159 11.13 -0.49 -5.94
C ILE A 159 10.83 -1.29 -7.22
N ASP A 160 9.55 -1.55 -7.49
CA ASP A 160 9.08 -2.36 -8.62
C ASP A 160 9.19 -1.65 -9.98
N LEU A 161 9.61 -0.38 -9.99
CA LEU A 161 9.61 0.53 -11.14
C LEU A 161 10.97 0.56 -11.86
#